data_AF-A0ABD2BBS6-F1
#
_entry.id   AF-A0ABD2BBS6-F1
#
_cell.length_a   1.000
_cell.length_b   1.000
_cell.length_c   1.000
_cell.angle_alpha   90.00
_cell.angle_beta   90.00
_cell.angle_gamma   90.00
#
_symmetry.space_group_name_H-M   'P 1'
#
loop_
_entity.id
_entity.type
_entity.pdbx_description
1 polymer ?
#
loop_
_entity_poly.entity_id
_entity_poly.type
_entity_poly.pdbx_seq_one_letter_code
_entity_poly.pdbx_strand_id
1 'polypeptide(L)'
;MDSEEETLYDDVDSGNESSGDDVDFAMEIESGNQRERATDVDEYPFEVLSTEEIVQHMVDSIKEVNTVVEIPATTTRILLNHFKWDKEKLMERFYDGDQEKLFAEARVINPFRKGPVINRSWSSQSSLSRRTSANGTEECGICFMILPSSMMTGLECGHRFCTGCWGEYLTTKIMEEGVGQTIACAAHACDILVDDASVMRLVKDSKVKLKYQHLITNSFVECNRLLRWCPSPDCNNAIKVQYVEARPVTCKCGHTFCFHCGGDWHDPVKCHLLRKWIKKCDDDSETSNWIAANTKECPKCNVTIEKDGGCNHMVCKNQNCKADFCWVCLGPWEPHGSSWYNCNRYDEEEAKAARVAQDQSRSALQRYLFYCNRYMNHMQSLRFESKLYASVKEKMEEMQQHNMSWIEVQFLKKAVDILCSCRQTLMYTYVFAYYLRKTNQSVIFEANQKDLESATECLSEYLERDITSENLADIKQKVQDKYRVFCNMWDPLRRWTGDTKPMKKSSWIFICEAI
;
A
#
# COMPACT_ATOMS: atom_id res chain seq x y z
N MET A 1 27.44 -61.11 43.02
CA MET A 1 26.76 -62.34 42.58
C MET A 1 25.75 -61.93 41.51
N ASP A 2 26.18 -61.39 40.37
CA ASP A 2 27.18 -61.84 39.35
C ASP A 2 26.49 -62.72 38.28
N SER A 3 26.75 -62.64 36.97
CA SER A 3 27.46 -61.65 36.14
C SER A 3 27.30 -62.03 34.64
N GLU A 4 27.33 -61.04 33.72
CA GLU A 4 27.81 -61.16 32.31
C GLU A 4 27.15 -62.24 31.37
N GLU A 5 27.30 -62.31 30.03
CA GLU A 5 27.80 -61.38 28.98
C GLU A 5 27.20 -61.69 27.56
N GLU A 6 27.54 -60.83 26.59
CA GLU A 6 27.64 -60.92 25.10
C GLU A 6 26.96 -62.03 24.24
N THR A 7 26.23 -61.69 23.16
CA THR A 7 26.58 -61.45 21.71
C THR A 7 27.10 -62.64 20.87
N LEU A 8 26.63 -62.76 19.61
CA LEU A 8 27.44 -62.76 18.35
C LEU A 8 26.54 -62.70 17.08
N TYR A 9 27.09 -62.98 15.89
CA TYR A 9 26.72 -62.49 14.54
C TYR A 9 26.70 -63.59 13.43
N ASP A 10 26.17 -63.22 12.24
CA ASP A 10 26.39 -63.76 10.86
C ASP A 10 25.98 -65.24 10.56
N ASP A 11 25.93 -65.79 9.32
CA ASP A 11 26.47 -65.37 7.99
C ASP A 11 25.75 -66.09 6.78
N VAL A 12 26.28 -65.93 5.54
CA VAL A 12 26.27 -66.79 4.31
C VAL A 12 24.97 -67.01 3.46
N ASP A 13 24.97 -67.21 2.11
CA ASP A 13 25.95 -67.02 0.99
C ASP A 13 25.31 -67.26 -0.43
N SER A 14 25.91 -66.71 -1.50
CA SER A 14 25.93 -67.07 -2.97
C SER A 14 24.65 -67.28 -3.81
N GLY A 15 24.69 -67.17 -5.17
CA GLY A 15 25.78 -66.76 -6.10
C GLY A 15 25.50 -67.06 -7.61
N ASN A 16 26.34 -66.52 -8.52
CA ASN A 16 26.42 -66.70 -10.00
C ASN A 16 25.26 -66.15 -10.90
N GLU A 17 25.51 -65.14 -11.77
CA GLU A 17 26.10 -65.15 -13.16
C GLU A 17 25.04 -65.40 -14.28
N SER A 18 25.12 -64.94 -15.55
CA SER A 18 25.88 -63.92 -16.34
C SER A 18 25.16 -63.79 -17.72
N SER A 19 25.35 -62.85 -18.68
CA SER A 19 26.30 -61.74 -18.98
C SER A 19 25.49 -60.53 -19.56
N GLY A 20 25.97 -59.43 -20.14
CA GLY A 20 27.33 -58.89 -20.42
C GLY A 20 27.63 -58.67 -21.93
N ASP A 21 27.48 -57.43 -22.45
CA ASP A 21 28.01 -56.88 -23.73
C ASP A 21 27.96 -55.33 -23.67
N ASP A 22 29.03 -54.62 -24.09
CA ASP A 22 29.17 -53.14 -23.99
C ASP A 22 28.93 -52.41 -25.33
N VAL A 23 28.16 -51.32 -25.32
CA VAL A 23 28.19 -50.28 -26.37
C VAL A 23 27.97 -48.88 -25.80
N ASP A 24 28.94 -47.99 -26.02
CA ASP A 24 28.92 -46.57 -25.62
C ASP A 24 28.32 -45.70 -26.74
N PHE A 25 27.23 -44.96 -26.47
CA PHE A 25 26.72 -43.94 -27.38
C PHE A 25 25.89 -42.83 -26.69
N ALA A 26 26.39 -41.59 -26.86
CA ALA A 26 25.78 -40.26 -26.79
C ALA A 26 24.42 -40.00 -26.10
N MET A 27 24.37 -38.88 -25.35
CA MET A 27 23.12 -38.19 -25.02
C MET A 27 22.43 -37.61 -26.28
N GLU A 28 21.15 -37.94 -26.47
CA GLU A 28 20.22 -37.09 -27.22
C GLU A 28 19.08 -36.63 -26.29
N ILE A 29 18.72 -35.33 -26.37
CA ILE A 29 17.69 -34.72 -25.51
C ILE A 29 16.43 -34.51 -26.34
N GLU A 30 15.48 -35.46 -26.28
CA GLU A 30 14.14 -35.25 -26.84
C GLU A 30 13.22 -34.52 -25.86
N SER A 31 12.46 -33.55 -26.36
CA SER A 31 11.69 -32.59 -25.56
C SER A 31 10.36 -33.17 -25.05
N GLY A 32 10.42 -33.99 -24.00
CA GLY A 32 9.28 -34.62 -23.32
C GLY A 32 8.39 -33.67 -22.49
N ASN A 33 7.70 -32.75 -23.17
CA ASN A 33 6.54 -31.95 -22.75
C ASN A 33 6.13 -32.03 -21.25
N GLN A 34 6.76 -31.23 -20.38
CA GLN A 34 6.35 -31.12 -18.98
C GLN A 34 4.99 -30.41 -18.89
N ARG A 35 3.93 -31.19 -18.65
CA ARG A 35 2.65 -30.62 -18.18
C ARG A 35 2.89 -29.95 -16.82
N GLU A 36 2.90 -28.63 -16.82
CA GLU A 36 2.92 -27.82 -15.62
C GLU A 36 1.83 -28.30 -14.67
N ARG A 37 2.23 -28.80 -13.49
CA ARG A 37 1.29 -29.18 -12.45
C ARG A 37 0.85 -27.92 -11.72
N ALA A 38 0.11 -27.07 -12.43
CA ALA A 38 -0.48 -25.85 -11.93
C ALA A 38 -1.11 -26.13 -10.56
N THR A 39 -0.60 -25.46 -9.53
CA THR A 39 -1.27 -25.47 -8.24
C THR A 39 -2.48 -24.59 -8.38
N ASP A 40 -3.65 -25.16 -8.08
CA ASP A 40 -4.94 -24.47 -8.12
C ASP A 40 -4.97 -23.44 -6.97
N VAL A 41 -4.39 -22.28 -7.24
CA VAL A 41 -4.38 -21.12 -6.36
C VAL A 41 -5.66 -20.36 -6.62
N ASP A 42 -6.44 -20.05 -5.58
CA ASP A 42 -7.58 -19.14 -5.68
C ASP A 42 -7.16 -17.81 -6.32
N GLU A 43 -7.35 -17.69 -7.62
CA GLU A 43 -6.96 -16.54 -8.43
C GLU A 43 -7.97 -15.41 -8.19
N TYR A 44 -7.76 -14.68 -7.08
CA TYR A 44 -8.59 -13.57 -6.64
C TYR A 44 -8.67 -12.50 -7.76
N PRO A 45 -9.79 -12.40 -8.49
CA PRO A 45 -9.79 -11.72 -9.77
C PRO A 45 -10.05 -10.21 -9.57
N PHE A 46 -9.09 -9.40 -10.02
CA PHE A 46 -9.16 -7.94 -9.92
C PHE A 46 -8.80 -7.25 -11.24
N GLU A 47 -9.47 -6.13 -11.50
CA GLU A 47 -9.23 -5.25 -12.63
C GLU A 47 -8.66 -3.92 -12.12
N VAL A 48 -7.69 -3.31 -12.81
CA VAL A 48 -7.17 -1.98 -12.45
C VAL A 48 -7.70 -0.95 -13.44
N LEU A 49 -8.58 -0.07 -12.98
CA LEU A 49 -9.24 0.96 -13.77
C LEU A 49 -8.52 2.31 -13.65
N SER A 50 -8.41 3.05 -14.76
CA SER A 50 -8.00 4.45 -14.79
C SER A 50 -9.12 5.37 -14.31
N THR A 51 -8.79 6.62 -13.96
CA THR A 51 -9.79 7.65 -13.64
C THR A 51 -10.82 7.83 -14.76
N GLU A 52 -10.42 7.67 -16.03
CA GLU A 52 -11.28 7.83 -17.20
C GLU A 52 -12.26 6.67 -17.35
N GLU A 53 -11.80 5.43 -17.12
CA GLU A 53 -12.63 4.22 -17.08
C GLU A 53 -13.67 4.29 -15.93
N ILE A 54 -13.27 4.84 -14.78
CA ILE A 54 -14.17 5.07 -13.62
C ILE A 54 -15.18 6.18 -13.92
N VAL A 55 -14.77 7.29 -14.54
CA VAL A 55 -15.67 8.35 -15.00
C VAL A 55 -16.69 7.79 -15.99
N GLN A 56 -16.27 6.93 -16.92
CA GLN A 56 -17.19 6.29 -17.87
C GLN A 56 -18.23 5.40 -17.17
N HIS A 57 -17.80 4.53 -16.25
CA HIS A 57 -18.73 3.72 -15.44
C HIS A 57 -19.69 4.56 -14.59
N MET A 58 -19.21 5.67 -14.02
CA MET A 58 -20.04 6.62 -13.28
C MET A 58 -21.06 7.31 -14.21
N VAL A 59 -20.64 7.77 -15.38
CA VAL A 59 -21.49 8.40 -16.40
C VAL A 59 -22.55 7.45 -16.93
N ASP A 60 -22.22 6.17 -17.16
CA ASP A 60 -23.21 5.18 -17.63
C ASP A 60 -24.19 4.79 -16.51
N SER A 61 -23.74 4.72 -15.26
CA SER A 61 -24.62 4.57 -14.09
C SER A 61 -25.57 5.77 -13.92
N ILE A 62 -25.10 6.99 -14.23
CA ILE A 62 -25.93 8.20 -14.27
C ILE A 62 -26.94 8.12 -15.40
N LYS A 63 -26.53 7.76 -16.63
CA LYS A 63 -27.44 7.63 -17.80
C LYS A 63 -28.57 6.65 -17.53
N GLU A 64 -28.26 5.48 -16.97
CA GLU A 64 -29.22 4.44 -16.62
C GLU A 64 -30.35 5.00 -15.73
N VAL A 65 -29.99 5.66 -14.62
CA VAL A 65 -30.93 6.36 -13.73
C VAL A 65 -31.66 7.48 -14.48
N ASN A 66 -30.97 8.21 -15.35
CA ASN A 66 -31.54 9.33 -16.10
C ASN A 66 -32.57 8.92 -17.18
N THR A 67 -32.60 7.66 -17.61
CA THR A 67 -33.68 7.13 -18.47
C THR A 67 -35.04 7.10 -17.78
N VAL A 68 -35.06 7.23 -16.44
CA VAL A 68 -36.25 7.17 -15.60
C VAL A 68 -36.56 8.55 -14.99
N VAL A 69 -35.55 9.29 -14.51
CA VAL A 69 -35.76 10.59 -13.83
C VAL A 69 -35.73 11.82 -14.75
N GLU A 70 -35.19 11.76 -15.96
CA GLU A 70 -35.17 12.86 -16.97
C GLU A 70 -34.66 14.24 -16.47
N ILE A 71 -33.61 14.29 -15.63
CA ILE A 71 -33.01 15.55 -15.12
C ILE A 71 -31.60 15.82 -15.71
N PRO A 72 -30.98 17.00 -15.48
CA PRO A 72 -29.60 17.25 -15.91
C PRO A 72 -28.61 16.30 -15.21
N ALA A 73 -27.66 15.72 -15.96
CA ALA A 73 -26.77 14.66 -15.46
C ALA A 73 -25.96 15.05 -14.20
N THR A 74 -25.55 16.32 -14.08
CA THR A 74 -24.89 16.87 -12.88
C THR A 74 -25.80 16.80 -11.65
N THR A 75 -27.09 17.12 -11.80
CA THR A 75 -28.12 16.98 -10.76
C THR A 75 -28.30 15.51 -10.37
N THR A 76 -28.36 14.61 -11.35
CA THR A 76 -28.45 13.15 -11.13
C THR A 76 -27.23 12.63 -10.37
N ARG A 77 -26.01 13.08 -10.71
CA ARG A 77 -24.78 12.76 -9.98
C ARG A 77 -24.84 13.20 -8.51
N ILE A 78 -25.37 14.38 -8.23
CA ILE A 78 -25.45 14.92 -6.87
C ILE A 78 -26.53 14.21 -6.03
N LEU A 79 -27.68 13.89 -6.63
CA LEU A 79 -28.70 13.07 -5.97
C LEU A 79 -28.19 11.66 -5.67
N LEU A 80 -27.51 11.00 -6.62
CA LEU A 80 -26.88 9.70 -6.40
C LEU A 80 -25.82 9.78 -5.29
N ASN A 81 -24.96 10.80 -5.30
CA ASN A 81 -24.00 11.07 -4.23
C ASN A 81 -24.66 11.19 -2.85
N HIS A 82 -25.76 11.96 -2.74
CA HIS A 82 -26.53 12.12 -1.51
C HIS A 82 -27.08 10.78 -0.97
N PHE A 83 -27.53 9.89 -1.86
CA PHE A 83 -27.97 8.52 -1.52
C PHE A 83 -26.83 7.48 -1.51
N LYS A 84 -25.56 7.88 -1.55
CA LYS A 84 -24.39 6.97 -1.58
C LYS A 84 -24.45 5.93 -2.72
N TRP A 85 -24.92 6.38 -3.88
CA TRP A 85 -25.11 5.61 -5.11
C TRP A 85 -26.11 4.45 -5.02
N ASP A 86 -26.96 4.45 -3.98
CA ASP A 86 -28.11 3.58 -3.85
C ASP A 86 -29.22 4.00 -4.82
N LYS A 87 -29.29 3.31 -5.97
CA LYS A 87 -30.27 3.58 -7.03
C LYS A 87 -31.71 3.39 -6.54
N GLU A 88 -31.96 2.39 -5.70
CA GLU A 88 -33.31 2.02 -5.25
C GLU A 88 -33.88 3.10 -4.32
N LYS A 89 -33.10 3.55 -3.33
CA LYS A 89 -33.49 4.65 -2.42
C LYS A 89 -33.69 5.99 -3.13
N LEU A 90 -32.92 6.25 -4.20
CA LEU A 90 -33.15 7.42 -5.02
C LEU A 90 -34.51 7.35 -5.72
N MET A 91 -34.85 6.22 -6.36
CA MET A 91 -36.15 6.07 -7.04
C MET A 91 -37.33 6.16 -6.06
N GLU A 92 -37.27 5.43 -4.94
CA GLU A 92 -38.27 5.51 -3.85
C GLU A 92 -38.51 6.97 -3.43
N ARG A 93 -37.44 7.71 -3.09
CA ARG A 93 -37.56 9.09 -2.59
C ARG A 93 -37.86 10.12 -3.69
N PHE A 94 -37.72 9.78 -4.97
CA PHE A 94 -38.03 10.65 -6.11
C PHE A 94 -39.50 10.52 -6.57
N TYR A 95 -40.11 9.34 -6.42
CA TYR A 95 -41.51 9.09 -6.79
C TYR A 95 -42.48 9.18 -5.61
N ASP A 96 -42.12 8.64 -4.44
CA ASP A 96 -42.99 8.64 -3.25
C ASP A 96 -42.75 9.85 -2.31
N GLY A 97 -41.74 10.66 -2.61
CA GLY A 97 -41.28 11.78 -1.78
C GLY A 97 -41.61 13.17 -2.31
N ASP A 98 -41.53 14.17 -1.42
CA ASP A 98 -41.54 15.59 -1.80
C ASP A 98 -40.25 15.94 -2.55
N GLN A 99 -40.39 16.13 -3.86
CA GLN A 99 -39.27 16.49 -4.75
C GLN A 99 -38.66 17.86 -4.42
N GLU A 100 -39.45 18.87 -4.02
CA GLU A 100 -38.91 20.18 -3.66
C GLU A 100 -38.00 20.06 -2.43
N LYS A 101 -38.43 19.28 -1.44
CA LYS A 101 -37.63 18.96 -0.25
C LYS A 101 -36.39 18.15 -0.60
N LEU A 102 -36.49 17.15 -1.49
CA LEU A 102 -35.35 16.35 -1.96
C LEU A 102 -34.28 17.23 -2.62
N PHE A 103 -34.67 18.09 -3.56
CA PHE A 103 -33.75 19.00 -4.24
C PHE A 103 -33.13 20.02 -3.27
N ALA A 104 -33.91 20.53 -2.30
CA ALA A 104 -33.41 21.43 -1.26
C ALA A 104 -32.42 20.75 -0.28
N GLU A 105 -32.69 19.51 0.16
CA GLU A 105 -31.79 18.72 0.99
C GLU A 105 -30.45 18.45 0.27
N ALA A 106 -30.52 18.09 -1.03
CA ALA A 106 -29.34 17.89 -1.88
C ALA A 106 -28.67 19.21 -2.34
N ARG A 107 -29.23 20.39 -2.01
CA ARG A 107 -28.79 21.73 -2.42
C ARG A 107 -28.67 21.93 -3.94
N VAL A 108 -29.53 21.29 -4.73
CA VAL A 108 -29.61 21.49 -6.18
C VAL A 108 -30.93 22.19 -6.53
N ILE A 109 -30.93 23.00 -7.58
CA ILE A 109 -32.16 23.63 -8.07
C ILE A 109 -33.01 22.58 -8.79
N ASN A 110 -34.28 22.46 -8.39
CA ASN A 110 -35.24 21.54 -9.01
C ASN A 110 -35.45 21.93 -10.49
N PRO A 111 -35.05 21.08 -11.46
CA PRO A 111 -35.14 21.39 -12.89
C PRO A 111 -36.58 21.39 -13.42
N PHE A 112 -37.53 20.80 -12.70
CA PHE A 112 -38.95 20.78 -13.09
C PHE A 112 -39.68 22.10 -12.79
N ARG A 113 -39.03 23.07 -12.13
CA ARG A 113 -39.60 24.41 -11.89
C ARG A 113 -39.72 25.20 -13.19
N LYS A 114 -40.86 25.03 -13.88
CA LYS A 114 -41.26 25.78 -15.07
C LYS A 114 -41.55 27.26 -14.75
N GLY A 115 -40.48 28.05 -14.60
CA GLY A 115 -40.52 29.49 -14.48
C GLY A 115 -39.11 30.10 -14.60
N PRO A 116 -38.96 31.31 -15.14
CA PRO A 116 -37.65 31.96 -15.19
C PRO A 116 -37.14 32.24 -13.76
N VAL A 117 -35.84 32.06 -13.52
CA VAL A 117 -35.18 32.39 -12.24
C VAL A 117 -34.98 33.92 -12.14
N ILE A 118 -36.09 34.65 -12.13
CA ILE A 118 -36.16 36.11 -11.96
C ILE A 118 -37.18 36.40 -10.87
N ASN A 119 -36.81 36.11 -9.61
CA ASN A 119 -37.05 36.99 -8.46
C ASN A 119 -36.58 36.36 -7.14
N ARG A 120 -35.31 36.61 -6.79
CA ARG A 120 -34.91 36.90 -5.41
C ARG A 120 -34.28 38.30 -5.38
N SER A 121 -35.13 39.30 -5.21
CA SER A 121 -34.83 40.67 -4.74
C SER A 121 -33.42 41.20 -5.05
N TRP A 122 -33.18 41.64 -6.30
CA TRP A 122 -32.03 42.52 -6.62
C TRP A 122 -32.50 43.96 -6.84
N SER A 123 -33.18 44.53 -5.86
CA SER A 123 -33.66 45.92 -5.86
C SER A 123 -32.58 46.93 -5.45
N SER A 124 -31.36 46.79 -5.98
CA SER A 124 -30.28 47.80 -5.84
C SER A 124 -29.17 47.66 -6.89
N GLN A 125 -29.21 48.54 -7.89
CA GLN A 125 -28.03 49.15 -8.55
C GLN A 125 -26.86 48.23 -8.97
N SER A 126 -27.02 47.51 -10.09
CA SER A 126 -25.88 47.19 -10.97
C SER A 126 -26.31 47.24 -12.45
N SER A 127 -26.58 48.44 -12.95
CA SER A 127 -26.93 48.68 -14.36
C SER A 127 -25.71 48.60 -15.29
N LEU A 128 -24.95 47.51 -15.21
CA LEU A 128 -23.89 47.21 -16.17
C LEU A 128 -24.50 46.61 -17.43
N SER A 129 -24.72 47.49 -18.41
CA SER A 129 -24.60 47.23 -19.84
C SER A 129 -24.90 45.81 -20.32
N ARG A 130 -26.17 45.53 -20.63
CA ARG A 130 -26.50 44.60 -21.74
C ARG A 130 -26.18 45.28 -23.09
N ARG A 131 -24.96 45.83 -23.22
CA ARG A 131 -24.41 46.40 -24.44
C ARG A 131 -23.71 45.29 -25.21
N THR A 132 -24.49 44.49 -25.92
CA THR A 132 -23.96 43.81 -27.11
C THR A 132 -23.54 44.91 -28.08
N SER A 133 -22.26 45.26 -28.08
CA SER A 133 -21.71 46.20 -29.06
C SER A 133 -21.91 45.62 -30.45
N ALA A 134 -22.19 46.45 -31.45
CA ALA A 134 -22.44 46.00 -32.84
C ALA A 134 -21.25 45.22 -33.44
N ASN A 135 -20.07 45.30 -32.81
CA ASN A 135 -18.84 44.63 -33.20
C ASN A 135 -18.64 43.23 -32.54
N GLY A 136 -19.62 42.69 -31.81
CA GLY A 136 -19.53 41.33 -31.24
C GLY A 136 -18.53 41.18 -30.09
N THR A 137 -18.43 42.20 -29.24
CA THR A 137 -17.58 42.22 -28.04
C THR A 137 -18.38 42.47 -26.77
N GLU A 138 -17.89 41.91 -25.66
CA GLU A 138 -18.50 41.91 -24.33
C GLU A 138 -17.43 42.15 -23.24
N GLU A 139 -17.84 42.69 -22.10
CA GLU A 139 -16.98 42.96 -20.94
C GLU A 139 -17.06 41.81 -19.92
N CYS A 140 -15.92 41.33 -19.44
CA CYS A 140 -15.87 40.27 -18.44
C CYS A 140 -16.03 40.82 -17.01
N GLY A 141 -17.12 40.49 -16.32
CA GLY A 141 -17.41 40.95 -14.95
C GLY A 141 -16.49 40.44 -13.82
N ILE A 142 -15.33 39.87 -14.15
CA ILE A 142 -14.29 39.45 -13.19
C ILE A 142 -13.00 40.24 -13.42
N CYS A 143 -12.51 40.30 -14.67
CA CYS A 143 -11.25 40.98 -15.03
C CYS A 143 -11.44 42.32 -15.75
N PHE A 144 -12.68 42.74 -16.02
CA PHE A 144 -13.08 43.99 -16.70
C PHE A 144 -12.49 44.18 -18.12
N MET A 145 -11.95 43.11 -18.70
CA MET A 145 -11.45 43.09 -20.08
C MET A 145 -12.60 42.99 -21.08
N ILE A 146 -12.56 43.82 -22.12
CA ILE A 146 -13.46 43.71 -23.28
C ILE A 146 -12.88 42.68 -24.25
N LEU A 147 -13.65 41.63 -24.54
CA LEU A 147 -13.23 40.47 -25.34
C LEU A 147 -14.31 40.08 -26.37
N PRO A 148 -13.96 39.34 -27.44
CA PRO A 148 -14.96 38.83 -28.37
C PRO A 148 -15.98 37.90 -27.70
N SER A 149 -17.24 37.94 -28.14
CA SER A 149 -18.33 37.10 -27.62
C SER A 149 -18.04 35.60 -27.67
N SER A 150 -17.14 35.15 -28.56
CA SER A 150 -16.66 33.76 -28.68
C SER A 150 -15.74 33.32 -27.53
N MET A 151 -15.11 34.26 -26.82
CA MET A 151 -14.26 33.97 -25.66
C MET A 151 -15.02 34.01 -24.32
N MET A 152 -16.34 34.29 -24.36
CA MET A 152 -17.21 34.44 -23.18
C MET A 152 -18.11 33.20 -23.02
N THR A 153 -17.90 32.41 -21.97
CA THR A 153 -18.76 31.26 -21.62
C THR A 153 -19.72 31.64 -20.49
N GLY A 154 -20.96 31.18 -20.56
CA GLY A 154 -21.93 31.27 -19.47
C GLY A 154 -22.60 29.93 -19.18
N LEU A 155 -23.38 29.91 -18.10
CA LEU A 155 -24.21 28.78 -17.66
C LEU A 155 -25.70 29.15 -17.79
N GLU A 156 -26.58 28.21 -17.41
CA GLU A 156 -28.04 28.39 -17.37
C GLU A 156 -28.50 29.59 -16.51
N CYS A 157 -27.66 30.05 -15.57
CA CYS A 157 -27.87 31.26 -14.78
C CYS A 157 -27.80 32.58 -15.59
N GLY A 158 -27.38 32.55 -16.85
CA GLY A 158 -27.21 33.73 -17.70
C GLY A 158 -25.94 34.57 -17.44
N HIS A 159 -25.27 34.40 -16.29
CA HIS A 159 -23.94 34.99 -16.05
C HIS A 159 -22.91 34.47 -17.07
N ARG A 160 -22.09 35.39 -17.61
CA ARG A 160 -21.04 35.09 -18.59
C ARG A 160 -19.70 35.70 -18.15
N PHE A 161 -18.64 34.91 -18.28
CA PHE A 161 -17.27 35.32 -17.99
C PHE A 161 -16.33 34.79 -19.07
N CYS A 162 -15.14 35.38 -19.19
CA CYS A 162 -14.17 34.95 -20.19
C CYS A 162 -13.57 33.58 -19.84
N THR A 163 -13.13 32.84 -20.86
CA THR A 163 -12.52 31.51 -20.68
C THR A 163 -11.24 31.53 -19.84
N GLY A 164 -10.56 32.67 -19.72
CA GLY A 164 -9.44 32.87 -18.80
C GLY A 164 -9.89 32.79 -17.34
N CYS A 165 -10.75 33.70 -16.91
CA CYS A 165 -11.25 33.74 -15.53
C CYS A 165 -12.02 32.46 -15.14
N TRP A 166 -12.73 31.81 -16.08
CA TRP A 166 -13.31 30.49 -15.83
C TRP A 166 -12.22 29.44 -15.57
N GLY A 167 -11.15 29.42 -16.38
CA GLY A 167 -10.03 28.48 -16.19
C GLY A 167 -9.32 28.67 -14.85
N GLU A 168 -9.06 29.92 -14.47
CA GLU A 168 -8.46 30.30 -13.18
C GLU A 168 -9.36 29.92 -11.99
N TYR A 169 -10.62 30.36 -12.01
CA TYR A 169 -11.61 30.05 -10.96
C TYR A 169 -11.76 28.54 -10.73
N LEU A 170 -11.93 27.77 -11.81
CA LEU A 170 -12.03 26.31 -11.72
C LEU A 170 -10.74 25.71 -11.16
N THR A 171 -9.57 26.15 -11.63
CA THR A 171 -8.27 25.63 -11.17
C THR A 171 -8.07 25.85 -9.67
N THR A 172 -8.31 27.05 -9.15
CA THR A 172 -8.24 27.34 -7.70
C THR A 172 -9.25 26.51 -6.90
N LYS A 173 -10.51 26.40 -7.35
CA LYS A 173 -11.52 25.56 -6.67
C LYS A 173 -11.14 24.08 -6.62
N ILE A 174 -10.52 23.55 -7.68
CA ILE A 174 -10.12 22.15 -7.80
C ILE A 174 -8.83 21.84 -7.04
N MET A 175 -7.83 22.73 -7.08
CA MET A 175 -6.48 22.46 -6.58
C MET A 175 -6.22 23.01 -5.17
N GLU A 176 -6.75 24.17 -4.83
CA GLU A 176 -6.50 24.84 -3.53
C GLU A 176 -7.61 24.50 -2.52
N GLU A 177 -8.87 24.62 -2.91
CA GLU A 177 -10.02 24.29 -2.04
C GLU A 177 -10.41 22.80 -2.08
N GLY A 178 -9.95 22.04 -3.09
CA GLY A 178 -10.27 20.62 -3.24
C GLY A 178 -11.74 20.30 -3.58
N VAL A 179 -12.53 21.30 -3.98
CA VAL A 179 -13.97 21.17 -4.24
C VAL A 179 -14.22 20.73 -5.67
N GLY A 180 -14.46 19.43 -5.88
CA GLY A 180 -14.88 18.89 -7.20
C GLY A 180 -16.39 18.73 -7.37
N GLN A 181 -17.10 18.26 -6.34
CA GLN A 181 -18.46 17.72 -6.52
C GLN A 181 -19.56 18.80 -6.66
N THR A 182 -19.34 19.99 -6.12
CA THR A 182 -20.32 21.08 -5.95
C THR A 182 -19.75 22.46 -6.31
N ILE A 183 -19.06 22.57 -7.46
CA ILE A 183 -18.54 23.87 -7.93
C ILE A 183 -19.71 24.75 -8.38
N ALA A 184 -19.91 25.89 -7.73
CA ALA A 184 -20.92 26.89 -8.08
C ALA A 184 -20.42 27.89 -9.15
N CYS A 185 -21.33 28.70 -9.68
CA CYS A 185 -21.04 29.79 -10.59
C CYS A 185 -20.10 30.83 -9.94
N ALA A 186 -19.18 31.40 -10.71
CA ALA A 186 -18.28 32.47 -10.24
C ALA A 186 -18.98 33.83 -9.96
N ALA A 187 -20.30 33.92 -10.15
CA ALA A 187 -21.08 35.11 -9.84
C ALA A 187 -21.45 35.17 -8.34
N HIS A 188 -21.38 36.38 -7.76
CA HIS A 188 -21.72 36.60 -6.35
C HIS A 188 -23.15 36.15 -6.02
N ALA A 189 -23.29 35.30 -4.98
CA ALA A 189 -24.55 34.72 -4.51
C ALA A 189 -25.33 33.92 -5.58
N CYS A 190 -24.62 33.22 -6.49
CA CYS A 190 -25.22 32.36 -7.51
C CYS A 190 -24.89 30.87 -7.29
N ASP A 191 -25.76 30.17 -6.55
CA ASP A 191 -25.59 28.75 -6.19
C ASP A 191 -25.83 27.75 -7.36
N ILE A 192 -25.97 28.23 -8.59
CA ILE A 192 -26.12 27.38 -9.78
C ILE A 192 -24.78 26.70 -10.08
N LEU A 193 -24.80 25.37 -10.15
CA LEU A 193 -23.60 24.55 -10.27
C LEU A 193 -23.08 24.47 -11.71
N VAL A 194 -21.77 24.34 -11.87
CA VAL A 194 -21.11 24.13 -13.16
C VAL A 194 -21.30 22.66 -13.57
N ASP A 195 -21.66 22.42 -14.84
CA ASP A 195 -21.75 21.06 -15.37
C ASP A 195 -20.36 20.45 -15.67
N ASP A 196 -20.25 19.15 -15.46
CA ASP A 196 -18.97 18.42 -15.55
C ASP A 196 -18.32 18.54 -16.95
N ALA A 197 -19.14 18.64 -18.00
CA ALA A 197 -18.66 18.80 -19.38
C ALA A 197 -18.10 20.21 -19.64
N SER A 198 -18.72 21.27 -19.08
CA SER A 198 -18.16 22.62 -19.10
C SER A 198 -16.87 22.72 -18.30
N VAL A 199 -16.74 22.06 -17.15
CA VAL A 199 -15.45 22.01 -16.41
C VAL A 199 -14.37 21.37 -17.28
N MET A 200 -14.63 20.19 -17.85
CA MET A 200 -13.68 19.47 -18.71
C MET A 200 -13.34 20.20 -20.02
N ARG A 201 -14.20 21.13 -20.47
CA ARG A 201 -14.00 22.02 -21.64
C ARG A 201 -13.26 23.32 -21.31
N LEU A 202 -13.48 23.90 -20.14
CA LEU A 202 -12.92 25.20 -19.73
C LEU A 202 -11.53 25.07 -19.11
N VAL A 203 -11.30 24.03 -18.32
CA VAL A 203 -9.95 23.69 -17.83
C VAL A 203 -9.07 23.28 -19.01
N LYS A 204 -7.81 23.73 -19.03
CA LYS A 204 -6.82 23.37 -20.06
C LYS A 204 -5.77 22.39 -19.56
N ASP A 205 -5.27 22.57 -18.33
CA ASP A 205 -4.26 21.68 -17.75
C ASP A 205 -4.82 20.27 -17.48
N SER A 206 -4.12 19.27 -18.00
CA SER A 206 -4.45 17.85 -17.78
C SER A 206 -4.37 17.46 -16.30
N LYS A 207 -3.43 18.03 -15.52
CA LYS A 207 -3.29 17.73 -14.09
C LYS A 207 -4.53 18.18 -13.30
N VAL A 208 -5.06 19.37 -13.62
CA VAL A 208 -6.32 19.88 -13.04
C VAL A 208 -7.51 19.03 -13.46
N LYS A 209 -7.60 18.60 -14.73
CA LYS A 209 -8.68 17.68 -15.18
C LYS A 209 -8.65 16.35 -14.44
N LEU A 210 -7.48 15.72 -14.34
CA LEU A 210 -7.32 14.44 -13.65
C LEU A 210 -7.68 14.54 -12.17
N LYS A 211 -7.28 15.63 -11.50
CA LYS A 211 -7.68 15.91 -10.11
C LYS A 211 -9.18 16.11 -9.97
N TYR A 212 -9.81 16.84 -10.88
CA TYR A 212 -11.27 17.04 -10.89
C TYR A 212 -12.03 15.72 -11.12
N GLN A 213 -11.63 14.93 -12.12
CA GLN A 213 -12.20 13.61 -12.40
C GLN A 213 -12.12 12.69 -11.17
N HIS A 214 -10.98 12.67 -10.47
CA HIS A 214 -10.81 11.92 -9.23
C HIS A 214 -11.72 12.46 -8.10
N LEU A 215 -11.84 13.78 -7.92
CA LEU A 215 -12.72 14.37 -6.89
C LEU A 215 -14.22 14.08 -7.12
N ILE A 216 -14.70 14.10 -8.36
CA ILE A 216 -16.11 13.77 -8.66
C ILE A 216 -16.40 12.26 -8.57
N THR A 217 -15.43 11.41 -8.93
CA THR A 217 -15.55 9.94 -8.81
C THR A 217 -15.23 9.40 -7.42
N ASN A 218 -14.63 10.19 -6.51
CA ASN A 218 -14.23 9.71 -5.19
C ASN A 218 -15.42 9.10 -4.42
N SER A 219 -16.57 9.79 -4.42
CA SER A 219 -17.81 9.28 -3.82
C SER A 219 -18.30 7.97 -4.47
N PHE A 220 -18.22 7.86 -5.80
CA PHE A 220 -18.61 6.65 -6.54
C PHE A 220 -17.74 5.44 -6.16
N VAL A 221 -16.44 5.66 -5.94
CA VAL A 221 -15.51 4.62 -5.48
C VAL A 221 -15.70 4.31 -3.98
N GLU A 222 -15.79 5.32 -3.11
CA GLU A 222 -15.95 5.13 -1.66
C GLU A 222 -17.27 4.44 -1.27
N CYS A 223 -18.35 4.71 -2.01
CA CYS A 223 -19.65 4.08 -1.75
C CYS A 223 -19.74 2.65 -2.33
N ASN A 224 -18.96 2.35 -3.38
CA ASN A 224 -18.96 1.03 -4.00
C ASN A 224 -17.95 0.09 -3.32
N ARG A 225 -18.45 -0.84 -2.49
CA ARG A 225 -17.64 -1.84 -1.78
C ARG A 225 -16.67 -2.66 -2.67
N LEU A 226 -16.95 -2.76 -3.98
CA LEU A 226 -16.15 -3.51 -4.96
C LEU A 226 -15.08 -2.66 -5.65
N LEU A 227 -15.01 -1.35 -5.38
CA LEU A 227 -13.97 -0.43 -5.86
C LEU A 227 -13.11 0.06 -4.69
N ARG A 228 -11.83 0.34 -4.96
CA ARG A 228 -10.95 1.07 -4.03
C ARG A 228 -9.82 1.77 -4.78
N TRP A 229 -9.55 3.03 -4.45
CA TRP A 229 -8.38 3.76 -4.98
C TRP A 229 -7.07 3.08 -4.59
N CYS A 230 -6.05 3.22 -5.44
CA CYS A 230 -4.68 2.93 -5.06
C CYS A 230 -4.23 3.95 -3.99
N PRO A 231 -3.64 3.53 -2.85
CA PRO A 231 -3.17 4.45 -1.81
C PRO A 231 -1.81 5.11 -2.14
N SER A 232 -1.18 4.74 -3.26
CA SER A 232 0.06 5.37 -3.73
C SER A 232 -0.15 6.87 -4.02
N PRO A 233 0.71 7.76 -3.51
CA PRO A 233 0.74 9.17 -3.93
C PRO A 233 0.77 9.32 -5.46
N ASP A 234 0.11 10.38 -5.94
CA ASP A 234 -0.11 10.73 -7.35
C ASP A 234 -0.76 9.64 -8.26
N CYS A 235 -1.13 8.47 -7.72
CA CYS A 235 -1.80 7.41 -8.48
C CYS A 235 -3.33 7.56 -8.44
N ASN A 236 -3.93 7.94 -9.55
CA ASN A 236 -5.38 8.15 -9.66
C ASN A 236 -6.13 6.90 -10.19
N ASN A 237 -5.54 5.71 -10.10
CA ASN A 237 -6.17 4.45 -10.50
C ASN A 237 -6.99 3.83 -9.35
N ALA A 238 -8.08 3.13 -9.66
CA ALA A 238 -8.78 2.27 -8.70
C ALA A 238 -8.65 0.80 -9.09
N ILE A 239 -8.85 -0.08 -8.12
CA ILE A 239 -8.95 -1.52 -8.31
C ILE A 239 -10.41 -1.94 -8.10
N LYS A 240 -10.91 -2.78 -9.00
CA LYS A 240 -12.24 -3.38 -9.00
C LYS A 240 -12.11 -4.88 -8.74
N VAL A 241 -12.95 -5.44 -7.87
CA VAL A 241 -12.94 -6.87 -7.49
C VAL A 241 -14.34 -7.48 -7.64
N GLN A 242 -14.43 -8.80 -7.78
CA GLN A 242 -15.73 -9.49 -7.81
C GLN A 242 -16.38 -9.60 -6.42
N TYR A 243 -15.57 -9.78 -5.37
CA TYR A 243 -15.99 -9.88 -3.98
C TYR A 243 -14.92 -9.28 -3.06
N VAL A 244 -15.30 -8.84 -1.86
CA VAL A 244 -14.40 -8.14 -0.94
C VAL A 244 -13.68 -9.14 -0.04
N GLU A 245 -12.38 -9.35 -0.26
CA GLU A 245 -11.52 -10.16 0.61
C GLU A 245 -10.26 -9.40 1.07
N ALA A 246 -9.61 -9.88 2.13
CA ALA A 246 -8.34 -9.34 2.62
C ALA A 246 -7.14 -9.89 1.84
N ARG A 247 -7.19 -9.79 0.51
CA ARG A 247 -6.15 -10.26 -0.44
C ARG A 247 -5.22 -9.12 -0.88
N PRO A 248 -3.99 -9.43 -1.33
CA PRO A 248 -3.13 -8.46 -2.00
C PRO A 248 -3.72 -8.11 -3.37
N VAL A 249 -3.64 -6.83 -3.73
CA VAL A 249 -3.96 -6.34 -5.08
C VAL A 249 -2.86 -5.37 -5.54
N THR A 250 -2.41 -5.53 -6.78
CA THR A 250 -1.29 -4.77 -7.36
C THR A 250 -1.81 -3.79 -8.40
N CYS A 251 -1.54 -2.50 -8.21
CA CYS A 251 -1.91 -1.46 -9.16
C CYS A 251 -0.98 -1.44 -10.38
N LYS A 252 -1.44 -0.85 -11.49
CA LYS A 252 -0.65 -0.54 -12.70
C LYS A 252 0.61 0.31 -12.42
N CYS A 253 0.71 0.97 -11.25
CA CYS A 253 1.92 1.67 -10.78
C CYS A 253 2.92 0.77 -10.01
N GLY A 254 2.65 -0.52 -9.85
CA GLY A 254 3.48 -1.48 -9.10
C GLY A 254 3.20 -1.55 -7.59
N HIS A 255 2.54 -0.54 -7.02
CA HIS A 255 2.19 -0.55 -5.59
C HIS A 255 1.16 -1.65 -5.26
N THR A 256 1.42 -2.41 -4.19
CA THR A 256 0.62 -3.59 -3.77
C THR A 256 0.09 -3.43 -2.35
N PHE A 257 -1.24 -3.46 -2.22
CA PHE A 257 -1.95 -3.12 -0.98
C PHE A 257 -3.03 -4.16 -0.64
N CYS A 258 -3.56 -4.14 0.59
CA CYS A 258 -4.67 -5.00 0.99
C CYS A 258 -6.01 -4.38 0.58
N PHE A 259 -6.78 -5.06 -0.28
CA PHE A 259 -8.05 -4.52 -0.78
C PHE A 259 -9.08 -4.22 0.34
N HIS A 260 -9.12 -5.03 1.40
CA HIS A 260 -10.07 -4.86 2.50
C HIS A 260 -9.78 -3.61 3.36
N CYS A 261 -8.52 -3.34 3.68
CA CYS A 261 -8.16 -2.26 4.63
C CYS A 261 -7.68 -0.97 3.95
N GLY A 262 -7.13 -1.04 2.73
CA GLY A 262 -6.59 0.09 1.98
C GLY A 262 -5.16 0.51 2.37
N GLY A 263 -4.55 -0.11 3.38
CA GLY A 263 -3.12 0.04 3.68
C GLY A 263 -2.26 -0.98 2.94
N ASP A 264 -0.94 -0.84 3.08
CA ASP A 264 0.07 -1.73 2.49
C ASP A 264 -0.24 -3.22 2.72
N TRP A 265 0.21 -4.10 1.81
CA TRP A 265 0.05 -5.53 2.01
C TRP A 265 0.77 -6.00 3.29
N HIS A 266 0.06 -6.76 4.14
CA HIS A 266 0.45 -6.94 5.54
C HIS A 266 0.34 -8.40 6.03
N ASP A 267 0.69 -9.37 5.19
CA ASP A 267 1.00 -10.74 5.65
C ASP A 267 2.13 -10.65 6.71
N PRO A 268 2.07 -11.33 7.89
CA PRO A 268 1.06 -12.29 8.35
C PRO A 268 -0.07 -11.71 9.25
N VAL A 269 -0.15 -10.39 9.44
CA VAL A 269 -1.09 -9.80 10.40
C VAL A 269 -2.50 -9.61 9.80
N LYS A 270 -3.55 -9.96 10.56
CA LYS A 270 -4.94 -9.69 10.15
C LYS A 270 -5.24 -8.18 10.22
N CYS A 271 -6.00 -7.63 9.27
CA CYS A 271 -6.28 -6.18 9.16
C CYS A 271 -6.74 -5.52 10.48
N HIS A 272 -7.55 -6.23 11.28
CA HIS A 272 -8.07 -5.72 12.54
C HIS A 272 -7.03 -5.65 13.67
N LEU A 273 -6.01 -6.52 13.66
CA LEU A 273 -4.88 -6.48 14.59
C LEU A 273 -3.94 -5.33 14.21
N LEU A 274 -3.67 -5.15 12.91
CA LEU A 274 -2.89 -4.01 12.43
C LEU A 274 -3.57 -2.66 12.76
N ARG A 275 -4.89 -2.55 12.58
CA ARG A 275 -5.63 -1.34 12.98
C ARG A 275 -5.55 -1.05 14.49
N LYS A 276 -5.56 -2.09 15.34
CA LYS A 276 -5.33 -1.94 16.80
C LYS A 276 -3.90 -1.53 17.13
N TRP A 277 -2.92 -2.02 16.35
CA TRP A 277 -1.50 -1.69 16.52
C TRP A 277 -1.20 -0.25 16.15
N ILE A 278 -1.60 0.18 14.95
CA ILE A 278 -1.39 1.56 14.46
C ILE A 278 -1.97 2.55 15.46
N LYS A 279 -3.25 2.39 15.85
CA LYS A 279 -3.86 3.25 16.88
C LYS A 279 -3.06 3.27 18.19
N LYS A 280 -2.52 2.14 18.64
CA LYS A 280 -1.70 2.09 19.86
C LYS A 280 -0.36 2.84 19.70
N CYS A 281 0.23 2.82 18.51
CA CYS A 281 1.40 3.63 18.19
C CYS A 281 1.08 5.13 18.14
N ASP A 282 -0.10 5.50 17.61
CA ASP A 282 -0.58 6.89 17.58
C ASP A 282 -0.89 7.42 19.00
N ASP A 283 -1.51 6.60 19.85
CA ASP A 283 -1.90 6.97 21.22
C ASP A 283 -0.68 7.08 22.19
N ASP A 284 0.36 6.25 22.04
CA ASP A 284 1.52 6.16 22.96
C ASP A 284 2.71 7.09 22.60
N SER A 285 2.45 8.38 22.39
CA SER A 285 3.39 9.53 22.35
C SER A 285 4.77 9.34 21.65
N GLU A 286 4.93 9.88 20.45
CA GLU A 286 6.15 9.70 19.62
C GLU A 286 7.47 10.22 20.20
N THR A 287 7.45 11.22 21.10
CA THR A 287 8.62 12.07 21.40
C THR A 287 9.81 11.32 22.00
N SER A 288 9.59 10.28 22.81
CA SER A 288 10.67 9.49 23.41
C SER A 288 11.22 8.39 22.49
N ASN A 289 10.42 7.89 21.56
CA ASN A 289 10.82 6.80 20.66
C ASN A 289 11.70 7.29 19.50
N TRP A 290 11.45 8.49 18.98
CA TRP A 290 12.19 9.02 17.82
C TRP A 290 13.68 9.24 18.11
N ILE A 291 14.02 9.75 19.31
CA ILE A 291 15.42 9.98 19.70
C ILE A 291 16.19 8.64 19.80
N ALA A 292 15.60 7.64 20.47
CA ALA A 292 16.22 6.32 20.67
C ALA A 292 16.26 5.42 19.40
N ALA A 293 15.67 5.86 18.29
CA ALA A 293 15.67 5.13 17.01
C ALA A 293 16.83 5.55 16.09
N ASN A 294 17.17 6.84 16.07
CA ASN A 294 18.10 7.43 15.11
C ASN A 294 19.56 7.45 15.59
N THR A 295 19.78 7.69 16.89
CA THR A 295 21.13 7.70 17.50
C THR A 295 21.20 6.76 18.70
N LYS A 296 22.32 6.03 18.81
CA LYS A 296 22.63 5.11 19.92
C LYS A 296 24.12 5.15 20.24
N GLU A 297 24.49 4.77 21.46
CA GLU A 297 25.90 4.63 21.85
C GLU A 297 26.45 3.26 21.48
N CYS A 298 27.73 3.21 21.10
CA CYS A 298 28.43 1.94 20.89
C CYS A 298 28.63 1.19 22.22
N PRO A 299 28.21 -0.09 22.35
CA PRO A 299 28.23 -0.84 23.62
C PRO A 299 29.64 -1.11 24.19
N LYS A 300 30.71 -0.85 23.42
CA LYS A 300 32.12 -1.06 23.82
C LYS A 300 32.90 0.22 24.09
N CYS A 301 32.44 1.38 23.60
CA CYS A 301 33.21 2.65 23.71
C CYS A 301 32.37 3.92 23.89
N ASN A 302 31.04 3.80 24.02
CA ASN A 302 30.08 4.88 24.25
C ASN A 302 30.07 6.04 23.24
N VAL A 303 30.82 5.95 22.15
CA VAL A 303 30.73 6.90 21.02
C VAL A 303 29.33 6.79 20.41
N THR A 304 28.65 7.93 20.29
CA THR A 304 27.35 8.05 19.61
C THR A 304 27.50 7.71 18.13
N ILE A 305 26.61 6.86 17.63
CA ILE A 305 26.49 6.43 16.24
C ILE A 305 25.08 6.82 15.77
N GLU A 306 24.98 7.36 14.56
CA GLU A 306 23.74 7.62 13.84
C GLU A 306 23.49 6.50 12.80
N LYS A 307 22.24 6.09 12.61
CA LYS A 307 21.89 5.04 11.62
C LYS A 307 21.86 5.62 10.20
N ASP A 308 22.83 5.23 9.38
CA ASP A 308 22.97 5.68 7.98
C ASP A 308 22.55 4.65 6.92
N GLY A 309 22.20 3.42 7.32
CA GLY A 309 21.79 2.32 6.43
C GLY A 309 20.53 1.58 6.87
N GLY A 310 20.05 0.67 6.03
CA GLY A 310 18.95 -0.24 6.34
C GLY A 310 19.40 -1.41 7.21
N CYS A 311 20.63 -1.87 7.04
CA CYS A 311 21.18 -3.01 7.78
C CYS A 311 21.23 -2.73 9.30
N ASN A 312 20.92 -3.76 10.11
CA ASN A 312 21.07 -3.70 11.56
C ASN A 312 22.42 -4.21 12.08
N HIS A 313 23.29 -4.72 11.21
CA HIS A 313 24.69 -5.03 11.54
C HIS A 313 25.50 -3.73 11.58
N MET A 314 25.97 -3.33 12.76
CA MET A 314 26.69 -2.06 12.97
C MET A 314 28.16 -2.30 13.33
N VAL A 315 29.05 -1.80 12.49
CA VAL A 315 30.50 -1.76 12.73
C VAL A 315 30.86 -0.42 13.36
N CYS A 316 31.52 -0.43 14.53
CA CYS A 316 31.90 0.82 15.18
C CYS A 316 32.97 1.58 14.38
N LYS A 317 32.59 2.72 13.79
CA LYS A 317 33.47 3.62 13.00
C LYS A 317 34.64 4.24 13.79
N ASN A 318 34.65 4.12 15.12
CA ASN A 318 35.79 4.52 15.95
C ASN A 318 36.98 3.55 15.70
N GLN A 319 38.08 4.10 15.20
CA GLN A 319 39.32 3.39 14.83
C GLN A 319 39.90 2.52 15.96
N ASN A 320 39.69 2.92 17.22
CA ASN A 320 40.15 2.22 18.42
C ASN A 320 39.17 1.16 18.94
N CYS A 321 37.95 1.11 18.39
CA CYS A 321 36.87 0.25 18.88
C CYS A 321 36.62 -0.95 17.96
N LYS A 322 36.39 -0.69 16.66
CA LYS A 322 36.15 -1.68 15.58
C LYS A 322 35.43 -2.94 16.07
N ALA A 323 34.21 -2.77 16.57
CA ALA A 323 33.41 -3.85 17.12
C ALA A 323 32.04 -3.88 16.49
N ASP A 324 31.55 -5.10 16.34
CA ASP A 324 30.44 -5.47 15.48
C ASP A 324 29.25 -5.88 16.35
N PHE A 325 28.16 -5.13 16.25
CA PHE A 325 27.01 -5.25 17.15
C PHE A 325 25.69 -5.07 16.41
N CYS A 326 24.59 -5.56 17.00
CA CYS A 326 23.26 -5.41 16.46
C CYS A 326 22.62 -4.08 16.91
N TRP A 327 22.15 -3.27 15.97
CA TRP A 327 21.48 -1.99 16.26
C TRP A 327 20.26 -2.15 17.17
N VAL A 328 19.54 -3.28 17.09
CA VAL A 328 18.30 -3.50 17.84
C VAL A 328 18.58 -3.75 19.32
N CYS A 329 19.40 -4.76 19.64
CA CYS A 329 19.64 -5.21 21.02
C CYS A 329 20.92 -4.68 21.67
N LEU A 330 21.83 -4.06 20.90
CA LEU A 330 23.19 -3.67 21.31
C LEU A 330 24.09 -4.83 21.76
N GLY A 331 23.67 -6.08 21.54
CA GLY A 331 24.50 -7.28 21.72
C GLY A 331 25.50 -7.49 20.56
N PRO A 332 26.53 -8.33 20.76
CA PRO A 332 27.52 -8.64 19.73
C PRO A 332 26.89 -9.27 18.48
N TRP A 333 27.45 -9.01 17.31
CA TRP A 333 26.88 -9.50 16.05
C TRP A 333 27.06 -11.00 15.87
N GLU A 334 28.27 -11.52 16.06
CA GLU A 334 28.69 -12.92 15.83
C GLU A 334 27.67 -14.02 16.21
N PRO A 335 27.00 -14.03 17.39
CA PRO A 335 26.03 -15.07 17.72
C PRO A 335 24.67 -14.95 17.01
N HIS A 336 24.38 -13.87 16.29
CA HIS A 336 23.12 -13.73 15.55
C HIS A 336 23.00 -14.77 14.43
N GLY A 337 21.87 -15.48 14.37
CA GLY A 337 21.66 -16.62 13.48
C GLY A 337 22.09 -17.98 14.07
N SER A 338 22.91 -18.01 15.13
CA SER A 338 23.18 -19.26 15.87
C SER A 338 21.93 -19.75 16.60
N SER A 339 21.73 -21.07 16.72
CA SER A 339 20.49 -21.64 17.31
C SER A 339 20.20 -21.19 18.74
N TRP A 340 21.25 -20.91 19.54
CA TRP A 340 21.14 -20.61 20.97
C TRP A 340 20.86 -19.13 21.28
N TYR A 341 21.25 -18.19 20.42
CA TYR A 341 21.04 -16.75 20.63
C TYR A 341 19.81 -16.23 19.89
N ASN A 342 18.94 -15.44 20.55
CA ASN A 342 17.62 -15.08 20.02
C ASN A 342 17.25 -13.60 20.27
N CYS A 343 17.63 -12.71 19.36
CA CYS A 343 17.36 -11.26 19.46
C CYS A 343 15.87 -10.88 19.28
N ASN A 344 15.12 -11.66 18.50
CA ASN A 344 13.72 -11.38 18.15
C ASN A 344 12.70 -11.78 19.24
N ARG A 345 13.12 -12.61 20.20
CA ARG A 345 12.21 -13.25 21.17
C ARG A 345 12.02 -12.39 22.43
N TYR A 346 10.77 -12.17 22.85
CA TYR A 346 10.49 -11.56 24.14
C TYR A 346 10.51 -12.62 25.24
N ASP A 347 11.64 -12.72 25.94
CA ASP A 347 11.73 -13.54 27.14
C ASP A 347 10.89 -12.91 28.27
N GLU A 348 10.05 -13.73 28.90
CA GLU A 348 9.17 -13.29 29.99
C GLU A 348 9.75 -13.57 31.36
N GLU A 349 10.78 -14.41 31.45
CA GLU A 349 11.35 -14.92 32.70
C GLU A 349 12.57 -14.08 33.07
N GLU A 350 13.42 -13.72 32.11
CA GLU A 350 14.40 -12.63 32.26
C GLU A 350 13.66 -11.31 32.59
N ALA A 351 12.61 -11.01 31.83
CA ALA A 351 11.74 -9.88 32.13
C ALA A 351 10.87 -10.06 33.39
N LYS A 352 10.91 -11.20 34.11
CA LYS A 352 10.37 -11.37 35.48
C LYS A 352 11.46 -11.29 36.54
N ALA A 353 12.69 -11.75 36.28
CA ALA A 353 13.83 -11.59 37.18
C ALA A 353 14.09 -10.10 37.47
N ALA A 354 13.95 -9.25 36.46
CA ALA A 354 13.97 -7.79 36.61
C ALA A 354 12.78 -7.20 37.41
N ARG A 355 11.67 -7.93 37.64
CA ARG A 355 10.47 -7.43 38.33
C ARG A 355 10.55 -7.43 39.86
N VAL A 356 11.59 -8.01 40.46
CA VAL A 356 11.79 -7.95 41.93
C VAL A 356 11.87 -6.49 42.44
N ALA A 357 12.10 -5.53 41.53
CA ALA A 357 12.11 -4.10 41.83
C ALA A 357 10.81 -3.31 41.52
N GLN A 358 9.86 -3.76 40.68
CA GLN A 358 8.70 -2.90 40.31
C GLN A 358 7.48 -3.58 39.64
N ASP A 359 6.37 -2.82 39.65
CA ASP A 359 4.96 -3.21 39.44
C ASP A 359 4.56 -3.85 38.09
N GLN A 360 3.47 -4.63 38.13
CA GLN A 360 2.86 -5.36 37.00
C GLN A 360 2.49 -4.47 35.80
N SER A 361 2.01 -3.22 36.03
CA SER A 361 1.62 -2.30 34.95
C SER A 361 2.73 -2.07 33.93
N ARG A 362 3.98 -2.06 34.38
CA ARG A 362 5.18 -1.88 33.55
C ARG A 362 5.46 -3.06 32.62
N SER A 363 4.99 -4.27 32.94
CA SER A 363 5.29 -5.47 32.14
C SER A 363 4.59 -5.47 30.78
N ALA A 364 3.34 -4.98 30.71
CA ALA A 364 2.63 -4.82 29.44
C ALA A 364 3.25 -3.72 28.56
N LEU A 365 3.71 -2.63 29.19
CA LEU A 365 4.44 -1.55 28.52
C LEU A 365 5.82 -2.02 28.00
N GLN A 366 6.59 -2.75 28.81
CA GLN A 366 7.90 -3.29 28.40
C GLN A 366 7.76 -4.29 27.25
N ARG A 367 6.75 -5.18 27.28
CA ARG A 367 6.42 -6.03 26.13
C ARG A 367 6.08 -5.18 24.91
N TYR A 368 5.20 -4.19 25.03
CA TYR A 368 4.85 -3.31 23.91
C TYR A 368 6.08 -2.62 23.31
N LEU A 369 6.92 -1.98 24.13
CA LEU A 369 8.14 -1.31 23.67
C LEU A 369 9.11 -2.26 22.95
N PHE A 370 9.23 -3.51 23.38
CA PHE A 370 10.08 -4.52 22.71
C PHE A 370 9.64 -4.78 21.25
N TYR A 371 8.34 -4.98 21.02
CA TYR A 371 7.79 -5.21 19.67
C TYR A 371 7.69 -3.92 18.87
N CYS A 372 7.36 -2.79 19.52
CA CYS A 372 7.27 -1.46 18.89
C CYS A 372 8.63 -0.99 18.38
N ASN A 373 9.71 -1.16 19.16
CA ASN A 373 11.05 -0.78 18.71
C ASN A 373 11.48 -1.57 17.46
N ARG A 374 11.15 -2.86 17.38
CA ARG A 374 11.47 -3.72 16.22
C ARG A 374 10.61 -3.38 14.99
N TYR A 375 9.31 -3.15 15.19
CA TYR A 375 8.41 -2.63 14.15
C TYR A 375 8.92 -1.31 13.55
N MET A 376 9.19 -0.31 14.40
CA MET A 376 9.67 1.00 13.97
C MET A 376 11.06 0.92 13.32
N ASN A 377 11.95 0.08 13.84
CA ASN A 377 13.28 -0.12 13.26
C ASN A 377 13.22 -0.76 11.86
N HIS A 378 12.39 -1.78 11.62
CA HIS A 378 12.22 -2.33 10.27
C HIS A 378 11.50 -1.36 9.33
N MET A 379 10.53 -0.58 9.82
CA MET A 379 9.92 0.52 9.04
C MET A 379 10.96 1.57 8.63
N GLN A 380 11.91 1.91 9.51
CA GLN A 380 13.02 2.81 9.19
C GLN A 380 14.02 2.17 8.21
N SER A 381 14.39 0.90 8.42
CA SER A 381 15.26 0.17 7.48
C SER A 381 14.67 0.12 6.06
N LEU A 382 13.38 -0.18 5.92
CA LEU A 382 12.67 -0.17 4.64
C LEU A 382 12.73 1.21 3.94
N ARG A 383 12.68 2.32 4.69
CA ARG A 383 12.85 3.69 4.15
C ARG A 383 14.28 4.00 3.71
N PHE A 384 15.29 3.35 4.27
CA PHE A 384 16.68 3.43 3.77
C PHE A 384 16.87 2.55 2.54
N GLU A 385 16.38 1.31 2.57
CA GLU A 385 16.48 0.36 1.44
C GLU A 385 15.72 0.84 0.21
N SER A 386 14.61 1.56 0.39
CA SER A 386 13.90 2.24 -0.70
C SER A 386 14.77 3.27 -1.46
N LYS A 387 15.90 3.72 -0.88
CA LYS A 387 16.88 4.58 -1.56
C LYS A 387 17.94 3.77 -2.32
N LEU A 388 18.15 2.50 -1.99
CA LEU A 388 19.09 1.62 -2.69
C LEU A 388 18.71 1.43 -4.15
N TYR A 389 17.43 1.54 -4.52
CA TYR A 389 16.99 1.56 -5.93
C TYR A 389 17.74 2.58 -6.80
N ALA A 390 18.15 3.74 -6.25
CA ALA A 390 18.92 4.73 -6.98
C ALA A 390 20.38 4.27 -7.20
N SER A 391 21.10 3.88 -6.14
CA SER A 391 22.50 3.43 -6.24
C SER A 391 22.63 2.10 -6.99
N VAL A 392 21.65 1.21 -6.88
CA VAL A 392 21.60 -0.03 -7.66
C VAL A 392 21.35 0.28 -9.14
N LYS A 393 20.47 1.23 -9.49
CA LYS A 393 20.31 1.66 -10.89
C LYS A 393 21.62 2.22 -11.47
N GLU A 394 22.31 3.07 -10.72
CA GLU A 394 23.61 3.64 -11.11
C GLU A 394 24.64 2.53 -11.37
N LYS A 395 24.80 1.58 -10.44
CA LYS A 395 25.68 0.41 -10.59
C LYS A 395 25.27 -0.53 -11.74
N MET A 396 23.97 -0.67 -12.02
CA MET A 396 23.49 -1.40 -13.21
C MET A 396 23.89 -0.71 -14.52
N GLU A 397 23.94 0.62 -14.54
CA GLU A 397 24.38 1.43 -15.69
C GLU A 397 25.92 1.43 -15.84
N GLU A 398 26.68 1.37 -14.74
CA GLU A 398 28.14 1.12 -14.75
C GLU A 398 28.48 -0.28 -15.28
N MET A 399 27.82 -1.33 -14.76
CA MET A 399 28.06 -2.71 -15.19
C MET A 399 27.75 -2.93 -16.68
N GLN A 400 26.75 -2.24 -17.23
CA GLN A 400 26.46 -2.26 -18.67
C GLN A 400 27.57 -1.63 -19.51
N GLN A 401 28.24 -0.57 -19.02
CA GLN A 401 29.42 0.00 -19.68
C GLN A 401 30.62 -0.96 -19.64
N HIS A 402 30.72 -1.79 -18.60
CA HIS A 402 31.67 -2.89 -18.49
C HIS A 402 31.21 -4.20 -19.20
N ASN A 403 30.45 -4.04 -20.30
CA ASN A 403 30.12 -5.11 -21.26
C ASN A 403 29.17 -6.21 -20.73
N MET A 404 28.50 -6.01 -19.59
CA MET A 404 27.39 -6.86 -19.13
C MET A 404 26.10 -6.53 -19.89
N SER A 405 25.27 -7.55 -20.21
CA SER A 405 23.98 -7.28 -20.85
C SER A 405 22.94 -6.70 -19.88
N TRP A 406 21.93 -6.02 -20.43
CA TRP A 406 20.78 -5.52 -19.66
C TRP A 406 20.07 -6.63 -18.87
N ILE A 407 19.99 -7.85 -19.43
CA ILE A 407 19.35 -9.02 -18.79
C ILE A 407 20.15 -9.45 -17.57
N GLU A 408 21.48 -9.45 -17.66
CA GLU A 408 22.37 -9.90 -16.59
C GLU A 408 22.40 -8.96 -15.38
N VAL A 409 22.02 -7.69 -15.52
CA VAL A 409 21.96 -6.75 -14.38
C VAL A 409 20.57 -6.66 -13.73
N GLN A 410 19.49 -7.15 -14.37
CA GLN A 410 18.12 -7.08 -13.82
C GLN A 410 17.95 -7.82 -12.47
N PHE A 411 18.80 -8.80 -12.14
CA PHE A 411 18.69 -9.50 -10.85
C PHE A 411 18.99 -8.57 -9.67
N LEU A 412 19.78 -7.50 -9.84
CA LEU A 412 20.08 -6.55 -8.77
C LEU A 412 18.84 -5.76 -8.35
N LYS A 413 18.04 -5.29 -9.32
CA LYS A 413 16.73 -4.70 -9.02
C LYS A 413 15.85 -5.69 -8.27
N LYS A 414 15.75 -6.93 -8.76
CA LYS A 414 14.96 -7.99 -8.12
C LYS A 414 15.45 -8.32 -6.71
N ALA A 415 16.74 -8.18 -6.41
CA ALA A 415 17.28 -8.35 -5.07
C ALA A 415 16.79 -7.25 -4.11
N VAL A 416 16.71 -5.99 -4.56
CA VAL A 416 16.10 -4.89 -3.78
C VAL A 416 14.59 -5.08 -3.63
N ASP A 417 13.88 -5.49 -4.70
CA ASP A 417 12.44 -5.80 -4.65
C ASP A 417 12.13 -6.88 -3.58
N ILE A 418 12.97 -7.93 -3.51
CA ILE A 418 12.88 -8.98 -2.48
C ILE A 418 13.25 -8.43 -1.10
N LEU A 419 14.33 -7.66 -0.96
CA LEU A 419 14.77 -7.11 0.32
C LEU A 419 13.68 -6.24 0.98
N CYS A 420 13.11 -5.31 0.22
CA CYS A 420 12.00 -4.46 0.67
C CYS A 420 10.79 -5.30 1.08
N SER A 421 10.44 -6.34 0.30
CA SER A 421 9.36 -7.28 0.62
C SER A 421 9.63 -8.03 1.94
N CYS A 422 10.88 -8.48 2.17
CA CYS A 422 11.29 -9.11 3.42
C CYS A 422 11.15 -8.16 4.61
N ARG A 423 11.59 -6.89 4.51
CA ARG A 423 11.43 -5.90 5.59
C ARG A 423 9.98 -5.59 5.92
N GLN A 424 9.16 -5.35 4.92
CA GLN A 424 7.73 -5.10 5.08
C GLN A 424 7.08 -6.28 5.83
N THR A 425 7.44 -7.50 5.47
CA THR A 425 6.95 -8.72 6.14
C THR A 425 7.47 -8.83 7.57
N LEU A 426 8.77 -8.64 7.81
CA LEU A 426 9.36 -8.68 9.16
C LEU A 426 8.70 -7.65 10.08
N MET A 427 8.50 -6.42 9.61
CA MET A 427 7.74 -5.39 10.32
C MET A 427 6.37 -5.91 10.78
N TYR A 428 5.61 -6.57 9.89
CA TYR A 428 4.30 -7.15 10.23
C TYR A 428 4.37 -8.45 11.07
N THR A 429 5.43 -9.25 10.99
CA THR A 429 5.64 -10.41 11.87
C THR A 429 5.70 -9.99 13.34
N TYR A 430 6.31 -8.84 13.65
CA TYR A 430 6.35 -8.31 15.02
C TYR A 430 4.98 -7.84 15.52
N VAL A 431 4.12 -7.29 14.66
CA VAL A 431 2.73 -6.96 15.03
C VAL A 431 1.92 -8.22 15.34
N PHE A 432 2.06 -9.25 14.49
CA PHE A 432 1.44 -10.57 14.71
C PHE A 432 1.92 -11.18 16.05
N ALA A 433 3.23 -11.21 16.27
CA ALA A 433 3.85 -11.79 17.46
C ALA A 433 3.51 -11.05 18.77
N TYR A 434 3.27 -9.73 18.73
CA TYR A 434 2.81 -8.98 19.90
C TYR A 434 1.45 -9.48 20.41
N TYR A 435 0.51 -9.73 19.50
CA TYR A 435 -0.84 -10.22 19.84
C TYR A 435 -0.91 -11.74 20.01
N LEU A 436 0.12 -12.50 19.63
CA LEU A 436 0.16 -13.96 19.71
C LEU A 436 0.33 -14.43 21.17
N ARG A 437 -0.45 -15.42 21.61
CA ARG A 437 -0.19 -16.13 22.87
C ARG A 437 0.91 -17.17 22.68
N LYS A 438 1.75 -17.34 23.71
CA LYS A 438 2.80 -18.38 23.71
C LYS A 438 2.17 -19.78 23.65
N THR A 439 2.60 -20.54 22.66
CA THR A 439 2.16 -21.91 22.35
C THR A 439 3.31 -22.64 21.65
N ASN A 440 3.25 -23.97 21.49
CA ASN A 440 4.27 -24.70 20.71
C ASN A 440 4.45 -24.12 19.29
N GLN A 441 3.37 -23.58 18.71
CA GLN A 441 3.37 -22.98 17.38
C GLN A 441 3.95 -21.57 17.36
N SER A 442 3.87 -20.81 18.46
CA SER A 442 4.60 -19.54 18.57
C SER A 442 6.11 -19.74 18.60
N VAL A 443 6.60 -20.85 19.15
CA VAL A 443 8.05 -21.16 19.16
C VAL A 443 8.57 -21.45 17.76
N ILE A 444 7.81 -22.21 16.94
CA ILE A 444 8.14 -22.45 15.54
C ILE A 444 8.08 -21.15 14.73
N PHE A 445 7.08 -20.30 14.99
CA PHE A 445 7.01 -18.96 14.41
C PHE A 445 8.21 -18.08 14.81
N GLU A 446 8.60 -18.07 16.09
CA GLU A 446 9.75 -17.31 16.60
C GLU A 446 11.08 -17.76 15.96
N ALA A 447 11.25 -19.06 15.69
CA ALA A 447 12.38 -19.58 14.93
C ALA A 447 12.37 -19.13 13.47
N ASN A 448 11.25 -19.31 12.76
CA ASN A 448 11.10 -18.88 11.37
C ASN A 448 11.29 -17.36 11.21
N GLN A 449 10.81 -16.55 12.16
CA GLN A 449 11.01 -15.10 12.13
C GLN A 449 12.50 -14.74 12.19
N LYS A 450 13.27 -15.39 13.07
CA LYS A 450 14.70 -15.19 13.25
C LYS A 450 15.50 -15.57 12.01
N ASP A 451 15.18 -16.70 11.38
CA ASP A 451 15.87 -17.17 10.19
C ASP A 451 15.63 -16.22 9.00
N LEU A 452 14.40 -15.69 8.87
CA LEU A 452 14.06 -14.65 7.90
C LEU A 452 14.78 -13.32 8.20
N GLU A 453 14.87 -12.93 9.47
CA GLU A 453 15.58 -11.72 9.89
C GLU A 453 17.06 -11.82 9.56
N SER A 454 17.75 -12.88 9.98
CA SER A 454 19.16 -13.16 9.64
C SER A 454 19.39 -13.23 8.13
N ALA A 455 18.47 -13.85 7.38
CA ALA A 455 18.52 -13.86 5.91
C ALA A 455 18.42 -12.46 5.30
N THR A 456 17.59 -11.59 5.88
CA THR A 456 17.34 -10.22 5.40
C THR A 456 18.48 -9.27 5.76
N GLU A 457 19.04 -9.34 6.97
CA GLU A 457 20.20 -8.53 7.36
C GLU A 457 21.42 -8.87 6.49
N CYS A 458 21.65 -10.15 6.22
CA CYS A 458 22.73 -10.62 5.34
C CYS A 458 22.58 -10.09 3.90
N LEU A 459 21.36 -10.01 3.36
CA LEU A 459 21.11 -9.43 2.04
C LEU A 459 21.24 -7.89 2.03
N SER A 460 20.76 -7.23 3.10
CA SER A 460 20.87 -5.77 3.30
C SER A 460 22.33 -5.34 3.41
N GLU A 461 23.14 -6.04 4.22
CA GLU A 461 24.58 -5.81 4.32
C GLU A 461 25.28 -5.98 2.97
N TYR A 462 25.01 -7.08 2.27
CA TYR A 462 25.68 -7.38 1.00
C TYR A 462 25.38 -6.32 -0.09
N LEU A 463 24.15 -5.79 -0.12
CA LEU A 463 23.76 -4.72 -1.05
C LEU A 463 24.24 -3.33 -0.62
N GLU A 464 24.44 -3.07 0.68
CA GLU A 464 24.95 -1.80 1.22
C GLU A 464 26.50 -1.71 1.18
N ARG A 465 27.21 -2.83 1.35
CA ARG A 465 28.69 -2.88 1.52
C ARG A 465 29.40 -3.59 0.37
N ASP A 466 29.06 -4.86 0.15
CA ASP A 466 29.92 -5.81 -0.58
C ASP A 466 29.77 -5.78 -2.11
N ILE A 467 28.72 -5.14 -2.63
CA ILE A 467 28.45 -4.98 -4.07
C ILE A 467 29.57 -4.22 -4.84
N THR A 468 30.58 -3.71 -4.15
CA THR A 468 31.72 -2.98 -4.73
C THR A 468 32.90 -3.87 -5.13
N SER A 469 32.88 -5.19 -4.86
CA SER A 469 33.99 -6.10 -5.19
C SER A 469 33.58 -7.45 -5.82
N GLU A 470 33.89 -7.57 -7.11
CA GLU A 470 34.17 -8.77 -7.93
C GLU A 470 33.11 -9.88 -8.08
N ASN A 471 32.46 -10.40 -7.03
CA ASN A 471 31.76 -11.70 -7.11
C ASN A 471 30.29 -11.65 -7.58
N LEU A 472 30.04 -11.17 -8.82
CA LEU A 472 28.71 -11.18 -9.47
C LEU A 472 27.97 -12.54 -9.41
N ALA A 473 28.70 -13.64 -9.55
CA ALA A 473 28.16 -14.99 -9.47
C ALA A 473 27.60 -15.34 -8.07
N ASP A 474 28.32 -14.95 -7.01
CA ASP A 474 27.88 -15.16 -5.63
C ASP A 474 26.62 -14.35 -5.34
N ILE A 475 26.47 -13.14 -5.88
CA ILE A 475 25.25 -12.35 -5.68
C ILE A 475 24.05 -13.08 -6.23
N LYS A 476 24.16 -13.60 -7.47
CA LYS A 476 23.09 -14.35 -8.13
C LYS A 476 22.72 -15.61 -7.33
N GLN A 477 23.71 -16.37 -6.87
CA GLN A 477 23.48 -17.57 -6.06
C GLN A 477 22.87 -17.22 -4.70
N LYS A 478 23.47 -16.29 -3.94
CA LYS A 478 22.96 -15.85 -2.62
C LYS A 478 21.54 -15.30 -2.72
N VAL A 479 21.23 -14.45 -3.71
CA VAL A 479 19.87 -13.92 -3.92
C VAL A 479 18.88 -15.04 -4.28
N GLN A 480 19.27 -16.02 -5.11
CA GLN A 480 18.40 -17.16 -5.43
C GLN A 480 18.16 -18.10 -4.24
N ASP A 481 19.17 -18.35 -3.40
CA ASP A 481 19.01 -19.17 -2.20
C ASP A 481 18.22 -18.43 -1.11
N LYS A 482 18.44 -17.11 -0.93
CA LYS A 482 17.62 -16.29 -0.01
C LYS A 482 16.17 -16.16 -0.52
N TYR A 483 15.93 -16.11 -1.83
CA TYR A 483 14.60 -16.21 -2.43
C TYR A 483 13.95 -17.58 -2.20
N ARG A 484 14.71 -18.68 -2.33
CA ARG A 484 14.23 -20.03 -1.97
C ARG A 484 13.86 -20.11 -0.48
N VAL A 485 14.70 -19.58 0.41
CA VAL A 485 14.42 -19.48 1.85
C VAL A 485 13.14 -18.68 2.10
N PHE A 486 13.00 -17.51 1.48
CA PHE A 486 11.77 -16.70 1.54
C PHE A 486 10.53 -17.50 1.12
N CYS A 487 10.50 -18.11 -0.07
CA CYS A 487 9.38 -18.92 -0.52
C CYS A 487 9.11 -20.14 0.38
N ASN A 488 10.16 -20.87 0.78
CA ASN A 488 10.07 -22.05 1.63
C ASN A 488 9.58 -21.74 3.06
N MET A 489 9.62 -20.48 3.49
CA MET A 489 9.12 -20.03 4.79
C MET A 489 7.77 -19.31 4.67
N TRP A 490 7.54 -18.61 3.55
CA TRP A 490 6.25 -17.98 3.23
C TRP A 490 5.16 -19.03 2.99
N ASP A 491 5.44 -20.12 2.26
CA ASP A 491 4.44 -21.16 1.99
C ASP A 491 3.93 -21.85 3.28
N PRO A 492 4.79 -22.23 4.24
CA PRO A 492 4.35 -22.62 5.57
C PRO A 492 3.57 -21.51 6.29
N LEU A 493 4.09 -20.29 6.39
CA LEU A 493 3.39 -19.20 7.08
C LEU A 493 1.99 -18.98 6.50
N ARG A 494 1.87 -18.85 5.17
CA ARG A 494 0.62 -18.61 4.45
C ARG A 494 -0.35 -19.80 4.49
N ARG A 495 0.14 -21.04 4.58
CA ARG A 495 -0.69 -22.24 4.88
C ARG A 495 -1.12 -22.34 6.34
N TRP A 496 -0.48 -21.60 7.24
CA TRP A 496 -0.79 -21.55 8.68
C TRP A 496 -1.58 -20.30 9.09
N THR A 497 -1.56 -19.23 8.30
CA THR A 497 -2.30 -17.98 8.53
C THR A 497 -3.49 -17.78 7.58
N GLY A 498 -3.50 -18.42 6.40
CA GLY A 498 -4.52 -18.29 5.35
C GLY A 498 -5.21 -19.60 4.97
N ASP A 499 -6.48 -19.49 4.54
CA ASP A 499 -7.49 -20.57 4.47
C ASP A 499 -7.28 -21.72 3.42
N THR A 500 -6.07 -21.94 2.90
CA THR A 500 -5.85 -22.82 1.73
C THR A 500 -5.99 -24.33 1.96
N LYS A 501 -6.11 -24.82 3.21
CA LYS A 501 -6.64 -26.17 3.54
C LYS A 501 -7.34 -26.20 4.90
N PRO A 502 -8.40 -27.01 5.09
CA PRO A 502 -9.19 -27.06 6.33
C PRO A 502 -8.54 -27.87 7.48
N MET A 503 -7.24 -27.68 7.76
CA MET A 503 -6.60 -28.24 8.96
C MET A 503 -6.73 -27.29 10.16
N LYS A 504 -7.95 -27.27 10.72
CA LYS A 504 -8.32 -26.65 12.01
C LYS A 504 -8.13 -25.12 12.08
N LYS A 505 -9.23 -24.37 11.92
CA LYS A 505 -9.34 -22.91 12.13
C LYS A 505 -9.22 -22.49 13.62
N SER A 506 -8.43 -23.22 14.43
CA SER A 506 -8.44 -23.16 15.90
C SER A 506 -7.09 -23.53 16.53
N SER A 507 -5.99 -23.13 15.89
CA SER A 507 -4.61 -23.41 16.34
C SER A 507 -3.86 -22.19 16.89
N TRP A 508 -4.30 -20.97 16.55
CA TRP A 508 -3.75 -19.72 17.06
C TRP A 508 -4.74 -19.10 18.05
N ILE A 509 -4.24 -18.62 19.19
CA ILE A 509 -5.03 -17.89 20.17
C ILE A 509 -4.40 -16.51 20.32
N PHE A 510 -5.14 -15.45 19.99
CA PHE A 510 -4.65 -14.09 20.16
C PHE A 510 -4.99 -13.56 21.57
N ILE A 511 -4.18 -12.65 22.09
CA ILE A 511 -4.37 -12.04 23.42
C ILE A 511 -5.72 -11.32 23.47
N CYS A 512 -6.11 -10.65 22.38
CA CYS A 512 -7.36 -9.89 22.24
C CYS A 512 -8.62 -10.71 21.92
N GLU A 513 -8.57 -12.04 21.83
CA GLU A 513 -9.73 -12.89 21.49
C GLU A 513 -10.30 -13.63 22.73
N ALA A 514 -9.97 -13.18 23.95
CA ALA A 514 -10.53 -13.73 25.19
C ALA A 514 -10.92 -12.62 26.18
N ILE A 515 -11.93 -11.85 25.79
CA ILE A 515 -12.87 -11.11 26.65
C ILE A 515 -14.26 -11.36 26.05
#